data_AF-A0A972YH82-F1
#
_entry.id   AF-A0A972YH82-F1
#
_cell.length_a   1.000
_cell.length_b   1.000
_cell.length_c   1.000
_cell.angle_alpha   90.00
_cell.angle_beta   90.00
_cell.angle_gamma   90.00
#
_symmetry.space_group_name_H-M   'P 1'
#
loop_
_entity.id
_entity.type
_entity.pdbx_description
1 polymer ?
#
loop_
_entity_poly.entity_id
_entity_poly.type
_entity_poly.pdbx_seq_one_letter_code
_entity_poly.pdbx_strand_id
1 'polypeptide(L)'
;MLKAEDLFDFPASLPFSAVFCSDLTPWEWLPLIKQALADFEFPELEIHVPAGLEIEGPVFIHPSVKLPAFGSIKGPAFLGEGCELRPGVFIRGNVIAGLGCVLGNSCEFKNSLLLDGVQVPHFSYVGDSILGNKAHLGAGAICSNLRLDQAEVPVQLPNGSRVGSGLRKLGAILGDGAEVGCNSVLNPGSIIGKRGLVMPSMAFKGTLADGMIAFTREAIQTVPRAD
;
A
#
# COMPACT_ATOMS: atom_id res chain seq x y z
N MET A 1 -22.66 -5.75 -1.34
CA MET A 1 -21.70 -4.63 -1.45
C MET A 1 -20.41 -5.13 -0.82
N LEU A 2 -19.25 -4.89 -1.43
CA LEU A 2 -17.97 -5.31 -0.85
C LEU A 2 -17.66 -4.38 0.33
N LYS A 3 -17.37 -4.94 1.49
CA LYS A 3 -17.05 -4.21 2.72
C LYS A 3 -15.57 -4.32 3.06
N ALA A 4 -15.09 -3.44 3.93
CA ALA A 4 -13.71 -3.47 4.41
C ALA A 4 -13.41 -4.74 5.23
N GLU A 5 -14.36 -5.25 6.03
CA GLU A 5 -14.22 -6.52 6.77
C GLU A 5 -13.97 -7.74 5.85
N ASP A 6 -14.46 -7.69 4.61
CA ASP A 6 -14.23 -8.76 3.63
C ASP A 6 -12.74 -8.86 3.26
N LEU A 7 -11.97 -7.78 3.40
CA LEU A 7 -10.55 -7.71 3.03
C LEU A 7 -9.61 -7.57 4.22
N PHE A 8 -10.06 -6.99 5.33
CA PHE A 8 -9.18 -6.53 6.41
C PHE A 8 -9.70 -6.90 7.80
N ASP A 9 -8.79 -7.44 8.60
CA ASP A 9 -8.92 -7.52 10.05
C ASP A 9 -8.14 -6.32 10.64
N PHE A 10 -8.81 -5.19 10.92
CA PHE A 10 -8.11 -3.96 11.34
C PHE A 10 -7.29 -4.21 12.63
N PRO A 11 -5.97 -3.94 12.63
CA PRO A 11 -5.10 -4.35 13.72
C PRO A 11 -5.26 -3.48 14.96
N ALA A 12 -5.20 -4.09 16.14
CA ALA A 12 -5.26 -3.40 17.43
C ALA A 12 -4.02 -2.55 17.73
N SER A 13 -2.92 -2.74 16.99
CA SER A 13 -1.69 -1.94 17.07
C SER A 13 -1.88 -0.49 16.61
N LEU A 14 -2.89 -0.23 15.76
CA LEU A 14 -3.15 1.07 15.18
C LEU A 14 -4.22 1.82 15.99
N PRO A 15 -3.98 3.08 16.39
CA PRO A 15 -4.92 3.86 17.21
C PRO A 15 -6.11 4.43 16.41
N PHE A 16 -6.35 3.95 15.19
CA PHE A 16 -7.29 4.55 14.23
C PHE A 16 -8.56 3.73 13.99
N SER A 17 -8.83 2.72 14.82
CA SER A 17 -9.98 1.81 14.65
C SER A 17 -11.33 2.53 14.63
N ALA A 18 -11.46 3.65 15.35
CA ALA A 18 -12.68 4.46 15.35
C ALA A 18 -12.95 5.18 14.01
N VAL A 19 -11.90 5.39 13.19
CA VAL A 19 -11.99 6.07 11.89
C VAL A 19 -12.27 5.05 10.78
N PHE A 20 -11.60 3.90 10.82
CA PHE A 20 -11.67 2.87 9.79
C PHE A 20 -12.77 1.84 10.09
N CYS A 21 -14.03 2.25 9.89
CA CYS A 21 -15.20 1.38 10.12
C CYS A 21 -15.26 0.21 9.11
N SER A 22 -15.49 -1.00 9.61
CA SER A 22 -15.42 -2.25 8.83
C SER A 22 -16.59 -2.44 7.86
N ASP A 23 -17.72 -1.78 8.09
CA ASP A 23 -18.93 -1.82 7.26
C ASP A 23 -18.85 -0.96 5.99
N LEU A 24 -17.87 -0.05 5.91
CA LEU A 24 -17.65 0.80 4.73
C LEU A 24 -17.10 -0.01 3.56
N THR A 25 -17.21 0.53 2.34
CA THR A 25 -16.47 -0.06 1.22
C THR A 25 -14.97 0.17 1.39
N PRO A 26 -14.12 -0.77 0.94
CA PRO A 26 -12.68 -0.67 1.17
C PRO A 26 -12.04 0.64 0.68
N TRP A 27 -12.46 1.19 -0.47
CA TRP A 27 -11.87 2.43 -1.00
C TRP A 27 -12.33 3.69 -0.25
N GLU A 28 -13.42 3.64 0.51
CA GLU A 28 -13.87 4.77 1.34
C GLU A 28 -12.92 5.04 2.51
N TRP A 29 -12.08 4.07 2.90
CA TRP A 29 -11.02 4.29 3.90
C TRP A 29 -9.92 5.24 3.40
N LEU A 30 -9.73 5.35 2.08
CA LEU A 30 -8.63 6.13 1.52
C LEU A 30 -8.68 7.64 1.91
N PRO A 31 -9.79 8.37 1.73
CA PRO A 31 -9.89 9.75 2.22
C PRO A 31 -9.77 9.85 3.75
N LEU A 32 -10.15 8.80 4.48
CA LEU A 32 -10.10 8.77 5.95
C LEU A 32 -8.68 8.68 6.51
N ILE A 33 -7.67 8.28 5.71
CA ILE A 33 -6.26 8.32 6.13
C ILE A 33 -5.85 9.74 6.53
N LYS A 34 -6.21 10.72 5.69
CA LYS A 34 -5.92 12.13 5.97
C LYS A 34 -6.65 12.60 7.24
N GLN A 35 -7.90 12.20 7.42
CA GLN A 35 -8.68 12.55 8.61
C GLN A 35 -8.07 11.94 9.88
N ALA A 36 -7.78 10.64 9.85
CA ALA A 36 -7.16 9.92 10.97
C ALA A 36 -5.86 10.59 11.44
N LEU A 37 -5.02 11.02 10.50
CA LEU A 37 -3.78 11.71 10.82
C LEU A 37 -3.97 13.18 11.21
N ALA A 38 -5.04 13.84 10.78
CA ALA A 38 -5.35 15.20 11.22
C ALA A 38 -5.87 15.23 12.67
N ASP A 39 -6.59 14.18 13.06
CA ASP A 39 -7.15 14.01 14.41
C ASP A 39 -6.13 13.35 15.37
N PHE A 40 -4.98 12.90 14.87
CA PHE A 40 -3.92 12.30 15.67
C PHE A 40 -3.04 13.35 16.34
N GLU A 41 -2.86 13.24 17.65
CA GLU A 41 -1.86 14.01 18.37
C GLU A 41 -0.48 13.41 18.10
N PHE A 42 0.47 14.23 17.62
CA PHE A 42 1.84 13.80 17.36
C PHE A 42 2.71 14.09 18.59
N PRO A 43 2.93 13.11 19.49
CA PRO A 43 3.80 13.34 20.63
C PRO A 43 5.24 13.56 20.17
N GLU A 44 5.93 14.49 20.82
CA GLU A 44 7.36 14.66 20.65
C GLU A 44 8.09 13.51 21.35
N LEU A 45 8.85 12.73 20.57
CA LEU A 45 9.70 11.67 21.06
C LEU A 45 11.14 11.94 20.65
N GLU A 46 12.08 11.75 21.57
CA GLU A 46 13.49 11.89 21.28
C GLU A 46 13.98 10.65 20.51
N ILE A 47 14.22 10.83 19.21
CA ILE A 47 14.73 9.80 18.32
C ILE A 47 16.01 10.32 17.64
N HIS A 48 17.00 9.44 17.49
CA HIS A 48 18.18 9.77 16.72
C HIS A 48 17.88 9.66 15.22
N VAL A 49 17.80 10.81 14.54
CA VAL A 49 17.57 10.88 13.08
C VAL A 49 18.93 10.93 12.37
N PRO A 50 19.23 9.98 11.46
CA PRO A 50 20.45 10.03 10.65
C PRO A 50 20.52 11.30 9.80
N ALA A 51 21.71 11.88 9.62
CA ALA A 51 21.88 13.16 8.94
C ALA A 51 21.40 13.19 7.47
N GLY A 52 21.33 12.04 6.81
CA GLY A 52 20.81 11.93 5.44
C GLY A 52 19.30 11.69 5.34
N LEU A 53 18.60 11.55 6.47
CA LEU A 53 17.15 11.34 6.52
C LEU A 53 16.44 12.67 6.77
N GLU A 54 15.78 13.18 5.74
CA GLU A 54 15.00 14.41 5.84
C GLU A 54 13.61 14.10 6.42
N ILE A 55 13.18 14.86 7.41
CA ILE A 55 11.84 14.78 7.99
C ILE A 55 11.21 16.17 7.97
N GLU A 56 10.04 16.29 7.34
CA GLU A 56 9.31 17.55 7.17
C GLU A 56 7.85 17.36 7.58
N GLY A 57 7.33 18.25 8.45
CA GLY A 57 5.94 18.20 8.91
C GLY A 57 5.71 17.18 10.05
N PRO A 58 4.43 16.96 10.44
CA PRO A 58 4.11 16.11 11.58
C PRO A 58 4.35 14.63 11.27
N VAL A 59 5.28 14.00 11.98
CA VAL A 59 5.61 12.59 11.79
C VAL A 59 5.74 11.92 13.15
N PHE A 60 4.95 10.89 13.37
CA PHE A 60 5.14 10.00 14.52
C PHE A 60 6.01 8.83 14.10
N ILE A 61 7.10 8.62 14.83
CA ILE A 61 8.01 7.50 14.65
C ILE A 61 8.14 6.79 15.98
N HIS A 62 7.66 5.55 16.06
CA HIS A 62 7.86 4.76 17.26
C HIS A 62 9.38 4.55 17.54
N PRO A 63 9.85 4.58 18.79
CA PRO A 63 11.28 4.49 19.10
C PRO A 63 12.00 3.23 18.61
N SER A 64 11.26 2.14 18.35
CA SER A 64 11.80 0.89 17.81
C SER A 64 11.90 0.85 16.27
N VAL A 65 11.47 1.90 15.57
CA VAL A 65 11.59 1.97 14.11
C VAL A 65 13.06 2.02 13.71
N LYS A 66 13.45 1.15 12.78
CA LYS A 66 14.79 1.17 12.18
C LYS A 66 14.82 2.22 11.09
N LEU A 67 15.57 3.30 11.32
CA LEU A 67 15.75 4.38 10.35
C LEU A 67 16.94 4.11 9.41
N PRO A 68 16.82 4.45 8.12
CA PRO A 68 17.90 4.30 7.16
C PRO A 68 18.88 5.47 7.23
N ALA A 69 20.07 5.28 6.68
CA ALA A 69 21.07 6.35 6.60
C ALA A 69 20.61 7.56 5.77
N PHE A 70 19.71 7.36 4.79
CA PHE A 70 19.14 8.44 3.98
C PHE A 70 17.74 8.11 3.45
N GLY A 71 16.95 9.16 3.20
CA GLY A 71 15.58 9.10 2.69
C GLY A 71 14.86 10.43 2.91
N SER A 72 13.57 10.48 2.58
CA SER A 72 12.74 11.67 2.83
C SER A 72 11.37 11.26 3.36
N ILE A 73 10.96 11.86 4.48
CA ILE A 73 9.67 11.67 5.11
C ILE A 73 8.96 13.01 5.20
N LYS A 74 7.97 13.21 4.33
CA LYS A 74 7.06 14.36 4.38
C LYS A 74 5.78 13.92 5.05
N GLY A 75 5.43 14.55 6.15
CA GLY A 75 4.22 14.31 6.93
C GLY A 75 2.93 14.85 6.28
N PRO A 76 1.75 14.55 6.84
CA PRO A 76 1.58 13.77 8.06
C PRO A 76 1.88 12.28 7.86
N ALA A 77 2.55 11.64 8.80
CA ALA A 77 2.81 10.20 8.74
C ALA A 77 2.88 9.53 10.12
N PHE A 78 2.40 8.30 10.21
CA PHE A 78 2.48 7.45 11.40
C PHE A 78 3.30 6.19 11.07
N LEU A 79 4.42 6.00 11.76
CA LEU A 79 5.27 4.83 11.66
C LEU A 79 5.23 4.05 12.97
N GLY A 80 4.47 2.95 12.95
CA GLY A 80 4.22 2.11 14.11
C GLY A 80 5.44 1.33 14.60
N GLU A 81 5.25 0.62 15.71
CA GLU A 81 6.29 -0.17 16.35
C GLU A 81 6.98 -1.13 15.37
N GLY A 82 8.31 -1.24 15.47
CA GLY A 82 9.09 -2.25 14.75
C GLY A 82 9.15 -2.07 13.23
N CYS A 83 8.65 -0.96 12.67
CA CYS A 83 8.81 -0.69 11.25
C CYS A 83 10.29 -0.65 10.86
N GLU A 84 10.60 -1.11 9.66
CA GLU A 84 11.92 -0.99 9.05
C GLU A 84 11.82 -0.08 7.83
N LEU A 85 12.46 1.08 7.91
CA LEU A 85 12.65 1.96 6.76
C LEU A 85 14.02 1.67 6.15
N ARG A 86 14.06 1.52 4.83
CA ARG A 86 15.29 1.21 4.09
C ARG A 86 15.78 2.42 3.28
N PRO A 87 17.05 2.42 2.85
CA PRO A 87 17.66 3.56 2.18
C PRO A 87 16.86 4.05 0.97
N GLY A 88 16.76 5.37 0.82
CA GLY A 88 16.06 6.00 -0.30
C GLY A 88 14.54 5.92 -0.24
N VAL A 89 13.95 5.49 0.88
CA VAL A 89 12.51 5.57 1.10
C VAL A 89 12.02 7.01 0.93
N PHE A 90 10.88 7.18 0.25
CA PHE A 90 10.24 8.48 0.06
C PHE A 90 8.77 8.43 0.52
N ILE A 91 8.46 9.04 1.65
CA ILE A 91 7.11 9.17 2.17
C ILE A 91 6.58 10.57 1.84
N ARG A 92 5.42 10.65 1.19
CA ARG A 92 4.84 11.88 0.62
C ARG A 92 3.50 12.27 1.27
N GLY A 93 3.44 12.14 2.59
CA GLY A 93 2.29 12.51 3.39
C GLY A 93 1.14 11.51 3.32
N ASN A 94 0.29 11.59 4.35
CA ASN A 94 -0.85 10.72 4.57
C ASN A 94 -0.47 9.24 4.55
N VAL A 95 0.61 8.84 5.23
CA VAL A 95 1.01 7.43 5.30
C VAL A 95 0.87 6.92 6.73
N ILE A 96 0.16 5.81 6.89
CA ILE A 96 0.05 5.07 8.15
C ILE A 96 0.65 3.69 7.93
N ALA A 97 1.66 3.34 8.71
CA ALA A 97 2.28 2.02 8.71
C ALA A 97 2.12 1.37 10.09
N GLY A 98 1.48 0.21 10.12
CA GLY A 98 1.27 -0.61 11.33
C GLY A 98 2.52 -1.29 11.85
N LEU A 99 2.32 -2.18 12.83
CA LEU A 99 3.38 -2.92 13.50
C LEU A 99 4.21 -3.71 12.49
N GLY A 100 5.54 -3.56 12.52
CA GLY A 100 6.48 -4.41 11.80
C GLY A 100 6.45 -4.25 10.28
N CYS A 101 5.95 -3.14 9.75
CA CYS A 101 5.94 -2.88 8.31
C CYS A 101 7.37 -2.66 7.76
N VAL A 102 7.62 -3.13 6.54
CA VAL A 102 8.87 -2.84 5.81
C VAL A 102 8.59 -1.83 4.71
N LEU A 103 9.12 -0.61 4.89
CA LEU A 103 9.09 0.46 3.90
C LEU A 103 10.45 0.49 3.19
N GLY A 104 10.46 -0.11 2.01
CA GLY A 104 11.66 -0.63 1.38
C GLY A 104 12.59 0.35 0.68
N ASN A 105 13.67 -0.22 0.14
CA ASN A 105 14.72 0.51 -0.55
C ASN A 105 14.16 1.16 -1.80
N SER A 106 14.35 2.48 -1.92
CA SER A 106 13.88 3.27 -3.06
C SER A 106 12.38 3.06 -3.35
N CYS A 107 11.60 2.84 -2.28
CA CYS A 107 10.15 2.77 -2.36
C CYS A 107 9.54 4.15 -2.08
N GLU A 108 8.49 4.49 -2.83
CA GLU A 108 7.71 5.71 -2.62
C GLU A 108 6.32 5.37 -2.10
N PHE A 109 5.91 6.05 -1.03
CA PHE A 109 4.60 5.90 -0.39
C PHE A 109 3.88 7.24 -0.35
N LYS A 110 2.62 7.26 -0.77
CA LYS A 110 1.78 8.47 -0.76
C LYS A 110 0.34 8.09 -0.45
N ASN A 111 -0.27 8.76 0.52
CA ASN A 111 -1.69 8.55 0.85
C ASN A 111 -2.05 7.06 0.96
N SER A 112 -1.37 6.34 1.86
CA SER A 112 -1.45 4.88 1.90
C SER A 112 -1.55 4.36 3.32
N LEU A 113 -2.37 3.33 3.50
CA LEU A 113 -2.56 2.62 4.76
C LEU A 113 -1.94 1.23 4.63
N LEU A 114 -0.89 0.97 5.40
CA LEU A 114 -0.26 -0.34 5.51
C LEU A 114 -0.62 -0.89 6.90
N LEU A 115 -1.41 -1.96 6.94
CA LEU A 115 -1.74 -2.68 8.18
C LEU A 115 -0.54 -3.50 8.65
N ASP A 116 -0.69 -4.32 9.69
CA ASP A 116 0.45 -4.93 10.37
C ASP A 116 1.23 -5.89 9.48
N GLY A 117 2.56 -5.81 9.56
CA GLY A 117 3.48 -6.74 8.92
C GLY A 117 3.51 -6.64 7.39
N VAL A 118 2.98 -5.57 6.80
CA VAL A 118 3.07 -5.33 5.35
C VAL A 118 4.53 -5.18 4.92
N GLN A 119 4.87 -5.79 3.79
CA GLN A 119 6.22 -5.73 3.24
C GLN A 119 6.22 -5.16 1.83
N VAL A 120 6.87 -4.02 1.65
CA VAL A 120 7.12 -3.39 0.34
C VAL A 120 8.62 -3.13 0.25
N PRO A 121 9.44 -4.16 0.03
CA PRO A 121 10.86 -4.15 0.37
C PRO A 121 11.75 -3.45 -0.66
N HIS A 122 11.35 -3.35 -1.93
CA HIS A 122 12.24 -2.89 -3.01
C HIS A 122 11.51 -2.20 -4.19
N PHE A 123 11.95 -0.99 -4.55
CA PHE A 123 11.68 -0.33 -5.84
C PHE A 123 10.19 -0.19 -6.23
N SER A 124 9.31 -0.04 -5.24
CA SER A 124 7.86 0.04 -5.45
C SER A 124 7.32 1.45 -5.30
N TYR A 125 6.24 1.74 -6.02
CA TYR A 125 5.41 2.93 -5.79
C TYR A 125 4.05 2.49 -5.24
N VAL A 126 3.69 3.00 -4.06
CA VAL A 126 2.43 2.74 -3.36
C VAL A 126 1.72 4.07 -3.16
N GLY A 127 0.88 4.43 -4.12
CA GLY A 127 0.09 5.66 -4.09
C GLY A 127 -1.39 5.38 -3.90
N ASP A 128 -2.04 6.11 -3.00
CA ASP A 128 -3.49 6.11 -2.86
C ASP A 128 -4.05 4.68 -2.66
N SER A 129 -3.40 3.87 -1.82
CA SER A 129 -3.59 2.41 -1.72
C SER A 129 -3.76 1.93 -0.27
N ILE A 130 -4.37 0.75 -0.10
CA ILE A 130 -4.56 0.10 1.20
C ILE A 130 -4.02 -1.32 1.13
N LEU A 131 -3.10 -1.66 2.02
CA LEU A 131 -2.43 -2.95 2.08
C LEU A 131 -2.77 -3.61 3.41
N GLY A 132 -3.43 -4.75 3.34
CA GLY A 132 -3.91 -5.55 4.47
C GLY A 132 -2.77 -6.22 5.23
N ASN A 133 -3.08 -6.81 6.38
CA ASN A 133 -2.09 -7.40 7.26
C ASN A 133 -1.26 -8.44 6.51
N LYS A 134 0.07 -8.37 6.64
CA LYS A 134 1.03 -9.28 5.99
C LYS A 134 0.94 -9.30 4.47
N ALA A 135 0.35 -8.28 3.84
CA ALA A 135 0.40 -8.15 2.39
C ALA A 135 1.84 -7.90 1.93
N HIS A 136 2.21 -8.41 0.76
CA HIS A 136 3.57 -8.33 0.24
C HIS A 136 3.59 -7.85 -1.22
N LEU A 137 4.41 -6.85 -1.50
CA LEU A 137 4.72 -6.41 -2.85
C LEU A 137 6.12 -6.88 -3.24
N GLY A 138 6.23 -7.66 -4.30
CA GLY A 138 7.50 -8.04 -4.91
C GLY A 138 8.26 -6.83 -5.44
N ALA A 139 9.56 -7.01 -5.65
CA ALA A 139 10.43 -5.93 -6.12
C ALA A 139 9.89 -5.32 -7.43
N GLY A 140 9.80 -4.00 -7.49
CA GLY A 140 9.31 -3.30 -8.68
C GLY A 140 7.80 -3.38 -8.90
N ALA A 141 7.03 -3.92 -7.95
CA ALA A 141 5.57 -3.90 -8.06
C ALA A 141 5.04 -2.47 -7.86
N ILE A 142 4.09 -2.05 -8.70
CA ILE A 142 3.58 -0.68 -8.75
C ILE A 142 2.07 -0.65 -8.52
N CYS A 143 1.61 0.16 -7.56
CA CYS A 143 0.20 0.50 -7.38
C CYS A 143 -0.11 1.80 -8.15
N SER A 144 -0.51 1.67 -9.41
CA SER A 144 -0.88 2.84 -10.23
C SER A 144 -2.21 3.41 -9.74
N ASN A 145 -2.28 4.73 -9.56
CA ASN A 145 -3.39 5.39 -8.89
C ASN A 145 -4.17 6.40 -9.73
N LEU A 146 -3.77 6.66 -10.97
CA LEU A 146 -4.43 7.63 -11.84
C LEU A 146 -4.72 6.99 -13.19
N ARG A 147 -5.96 7.13 -13.65
CA ARG A 147 -6.33 6.74 -15.01
C ARG A 147 -5.67 7.65 -16.03
N LEU A 148 -5.42 7.12 -17.23
CA LEU A 148 -4.85 7.90 -18.33
C LEU A 148 -5.74 9.09 -18.73
N ASP A 149 -7.06 8.93 -18.68
CA ASP A 149 -8.04 9.99 -18.93
C ASP A 149 -8.27 10.91 -17.72
N GLN A 150 -7.61 10.63 -16.58
CA GLN A 150 -7.70 11.36 -15.31
C GLN A 150 -9.11 11.50 -14.73
N ALA A 151 -10.06 10.68 -15.20
CA ALA A 151 -11.42 10.61 -14.68
C ALA A 151 -11.48 9.83 -13.37
N GLU A 152 -12.68 9.72 -12.80
CA GLU A 152 -12.96 8.87 -11.65
C GLU A 152 -12.54 7.41 -11.89
N VAL A 153 -11.94 6.78 -10.88
CA VAL A 153 -11.51 5.38 -10.91
C VAL A 153 -12.69 4.46 -10.56
N PRO A 154 -13.18 3.61 -11.49
CA PRO A 154 -14.25 2.67 -11.20
C PRO A 154 -13.66 1.43 -10.51
N VAL A 155 -14.46 0.80 -9.68
CA VAL A 155 -14.12 -0.48 -9.06
C VAL A 155 -14.98 -1.58 -9.66
N GLN A 156 -14.37 -2.71 -9.99
CA GLN A 156 -15.09 -3.92 -10.40
C GLN A 156 -15.35 -4.76 -9.16
N LEU A 157 -16.60 -5.10 -8.87
CA LEU A 157 -16.97 -5.96 -7.74
C LEU A 157 -16.74 -7.44 -8.08
N PRO A 158 -16.65 -8.34 -7.08
CA PRO A 158 -16.48 -9.78 -7.31
C PRO A 158 -17.53 -10.41 -8.23
N ASN A 159 -18.76 -9.86 -8.24
CA ASN A 159 -19.84 -10.30 -9.13
C ASN A 159 -19.71 -9.78 -10.58
N GLY A 160 -18.59 -9.13 -10.92
CA GLY A 160 -18.31 -8.56 -12.24
C GLY A 160 -18.91 -7.19 -12.51
N SER A 161 -19.86 -6.73 -11.70
CA SER A 161 -20.46 -5.39 -11.83
C SER A 161 -19.44 -4.28 -11.53
N ARG A 162 -19.72 -3.07 -12.01
CA ARG A 162 -18.83 -1.91 -11.79
C ARG A 162 -19.57 -0.82 -11.04
N VAL A 163 -18.85 -0.19 -10.10
CA VAL A 163 -19.32 0.94 -9.32
C VAL A 163 -18.33 2.09 -9.42
N GLY A 164 -18.83 3.32 -9.30
CA GLY A 164 -17.97 4.50 -9.12
C GLY A 164 -17.36 4.50 -7.72
N SER A 165 -16.09 4.87 -7.60
CA SER A 165 -15.45 5.05 -6.29
C SER A 165 -15.64 6.45 -5.71
N GLY A 166 -16.05 7.42 -6.53
CA GLY A 166 -16.00 8.85 -6.20
C GLY A 166 -14.58 9.44 -6.16
N LEU A 167 -13.54 8.65 -6.47
CA LEU A 167 -12.15 9.05 -6.33
C LEU A 167 -11.49 9.24 -7.70
N ARG A 168 -10.88 10.41 -7.91
CA ARG A 168 -10.01 10.65 -9.08
C ARG A 168 -8.70 9.87 -8.99
N LYS A 169 -8.21 9.62 -7.78
CA LYS A 169 -7.02 8.81 -7.51
C LYS A 169 -7.36 7.66 -6.57
N LEU A 170 -7.12 6.45 -7.04
CA LEU A 170 -7.28 5.21 -6.29
C LEU A 170 -6.29 4.20 -6.86
N GLY A 171 -5.35 3.77 -6.03
CA GLY A 171 -4.35 2.77 -6.35
C GLY A 171 -4.91 1.36 -6.25
N ALA A 172 -4.28 0.53 -5.43
CA ALA A 172 -4.68 -0.85 -5.19
C ALA A 172 -5.16 -1.08 -3.76
N ILE A 173 -6.02 -2.07 -3.60
CA ILE A 173 -6.54 -2.54 -2.31
C ILE A 173 -6.19 -4.01 -2.19
N LEU A 174 -5.29 -4.36 -1.27
CA LEU A 174 -4.80 -5.72 -1.08
C LEU A 174 -5.31 -6.23 0.25
N GLY A 175 -6.12 -7.28 0.27
CA GLY A 175 -6.59 -7.91 1.49
C GLY A 175 -5.48 -8.58 2.29
N ASP A 176 -5.83 -9.06 3.48
CA ASP A 176 -4.88 -9.70 4.40
C ASP A 176 -4.15 -10.89 3.74
N GLY A 177 -2.82 -10.87 3.82
CA GLY A 177 -1.93 -11.87 3.25
C GLY A 177 -1.88 -11.91 1.73
N ALA A 178 -2.40 -10.88 1.03
CA ALA A 178 -2.30 -10.80 -0.42
C ALA A 178 -0.86 -10.54 -0.88
N GLU A 179 -0.49 -11.15 -2.01
CA GLU A 179 0.86 -11.10 -2.55
C GLU A 179 0.85 -10.66 -4.01
N VAL A 180 1.81 -9.82 -4.39
CA VAL A 180 1.99 -9.35 -5.75
C VAL A 180 3.41 -9.65 -6.17
N GLY A 181 3.58 -10.37 -7.28
CA GLY A 181 4.88 -10.73 -7.81
C GLY A 181 5.69 -9.53 -8.32
N CYS A 182 6.99 -9.75 -8.47
CA CYS A 182 7.93 -8.73 -8.93
C CYS A 182 7.53 -8.14 -10.29
N ASN A 183 7.80 -6.85 -10.48
CA ASN A 183 7.52 -6.09 -11.72
C ASN A 183 6.07 -6.14 -12.20
N SER A 184 5.11 -6.46 -11.32
CA SER A 184 3.69 -6.39 -11.64
C SER A 184 3.14 -4.98 -11.41
N VAL A 185 2.25 -4.53 -12.30
CA VAL A 185 1.53 -3.27 -12.16
C VAL A 185 0.08 -3.58 -11.82
N LEU A 186 -0.37 -3.11 -10.65
CA LEU A 186 -1.77 -3.07 -10.31
C LEU A 186 -2.36 -1.77 -10.87
N ASN A 187 -3.33 -1.90 -11.77
CA ASN A 187 -4.02 -0.74 -12.35
C ASN A 187 -4.93 -0.05 -11.33
N PRO A 188 -5.29 1.22 -11.55
CA PRO A 188 -6.17 1.96 -10.64
C PRO A 188 -7.46 1.20 -10.33
N GLY A 189 -7.79 1.09 -9.04
CA GLY A 189 -8.98 0.41 -8.54
C GLY A 189 -8.88 -1.12 -8.49
N SER A 190 -7.66 -1.68 -8.62
CA SER A 190 -7.47 -3.13 -8.49
C SER A 190 -7.67 -3.59 -7.04
N ILE A 191 -8.40 -4.69 -6.87
CA ILE A 191 -8.62 -5.32 -5.57
C ILE A 191 -8.07 -6.73 -5.59
N ILE A 192 -7.24 -7.07 -4.61
CA ILE A 192 -6.75 -8.43 -4.38
C ILE A 192 -7.39 -8.93 -3.09
N GLY A 193 -8.15 -10.02 -3.14
CA GLY A 193 -8.78 -10.64 -1.96
C GLY A 193 -7.78 -11.18 -0.95
N LYS A 194 -8.27 -11.64 0.21
CA LYS A 194 -7.43 -12.22 1.27
C LYS A 194 -6.64 -13.40 0.71
N ARG A 195 -5.33 -13.43 0.92
CA ARG A 195 -4.40 -14.45 0.38
C ARG A 195 -4.44 -14.60 -1.16
N GLY A 196 -4.89 -13.58 -1.88
CA GLY A 196 -4.82 -13.56 -3.34
C GLY A 196 -3.39 -13.35 -3.81
N LEU A 197 -3.00 -13.99 -4.91
CA LEU A 197 -1.65 -13.90 -5.47
C LEU A 197 -1.71 -13.42 -6.92
N VAL A 198 -1.07 -12.30 -7.21
CA VAL A 198 -0.79 -11.88 -8.60
C VAL A 198 0.61 -12.36 -8.96
N MET A 199 0.75 -13.18 -9.99
CA MET A 199 2.05 -13.65 -10.44
C MET A 199 2.95 -12.49 -10.93
N PRO A 200 4.28 -12.67 -10.97
CA PRO A 200 5.21 -11.65 -11.45
C PRO A 200 4.93 -11.20 -12.89
N SER A 201 5.40 -9.99 -13.21
CA SER A 201 5.34 -9.40 -14.55
C SER A 201 3.93 -9.25 -15.14
N MET A 202 2.93 -9.03 -14.30
CA MET A 202 1.53 -8.87 -14.72
C MET A 202 1.06 -7.41 -14.68
N ALA A 203 0.33 -6.99 -15.70
CA ALA A 203 -0.54 -5.80 -15.63
C ALA A 203 -1.95 -6.22 -15.18
N PHE A 204 -2.19 -6.24 -13.87
CA PHE A 204 -3.46 -6.70 -13.30
C PHE A 204 -4.49 -5.57 -13.22
N LYS A 205 -5.76 -5.88 -13.50
CA LYS A 205 -6.91 -4.99 -13.34
C LYS A 205 -8.16 -5.78 -12.96
N GLY A 206 -8.95 -5.24 -12.04
CA GLY A 206 -10.20 -5.84 -11.59
C GLY A 206 -10.08 -6.34 -10.17
N THR A 207 -10.87 -7.37 -9.84
CA THR A 207 -10.92 -7.94 -8.49
C THR A 207 -10.56 -9.42 -8.53
N LEU A 208 -9.52 -9.80 -7.79
CA LEU A 208 -9.12 -11.18 -7.56
C LEU A 208 -9.81 -11.68 -6.28
N ALA A 209 -10.49 -12.81 -6.34
CA ALA A 209 -11.14 -13.39 -5.17
C ALA A 209 -10.14 -13.97 -4.16
N ASP A 210 -10.60 -14.21 -2.95
CA ASP A 210 -9.80 -14.76 -1.86
C ASP A 210 -9.13 -16.08 -2.24
N GLY A 211 -7.85 -16.23 -1.88
CA GLY A 211 -7.07 -17.45 -2.11
C GLY A 211 -6.82 -17.79 -3.59
N MET A 212 -7.19 -16.92 -4.52
CA MET A 212 -7.01 -17.16 -5.95
C MET A 212 -5.65 -16.65 -6.45
N ILE A 213 -5.17 -17.29 -7.51
CA ILE A 213 -3.94 -16.89 -8.20
C ILE A 213 -4.31 -16.30 -9.56
N ALA A 214 -3.94 -15.05 -9.82
CA ALA A 214 -3.95 -14.45 -11.14
C ALA A 214 -2.62 -14.74 -11.83
N PHE A 215 -2.66 -15.33 -13.02
CA PHE A 215 -1.47 -15.64 -13.81
C PHE A 215 -1.77 -15.57 -15.30
N THR A 216 -0.75 -15.27 -16.09
CA THR A 216 -0.72 -15.48 -17.54
C THR A 216 0.32 -16.55 -17.85
N ARG A 217 0.02 -17.41 -18.82
CA ARG A 217 0.95 -18.46 -19.27
C ARG A 217 1.40 -18.14 -20.68
N GLU A 218 2.57 -17.55 -20.80
CA GLU A 218 3.23 -17.31 -22.09
C GLU A 218 4.34 -18.35 -22.30
N ALA A 219 4.49 -18.84 -23.53
CA ALA A 219 5.58 -19.74 -23.86
C ALA A 219 6.87 -18.94 -24.09
N ILE A 220 7.97 -19.38 -23.48
CA ILE A 220 9.30 -18.83 -23.78
C ILE A 220 9.66 -19.27 -25.20
N GLN A 221 9.86 -18.31 -26.10
CA GLN A 221 10.34 -18.55 -27.46
C GLN A 221 11.85 -18.37 -27.50
N THR A 222 12.53 -19.25 -28.22
CA THR A 222 13.99 -19.20 -28.40
C THR A 222 14.33 -19.15 -29.88
N VAL A 223 15.24 -18.26 -30.27
CA VAL A 223 15.82 -18.22 -31.61
C VAL A 223 17.34 -18.18 -31.48
N PRO A 224 18.12 -18.77 -32.40
CA PRO A 224 19.57 -18.61 -32.40
C PRO A 224 19.94 -17.11 -32.46
N ARG A 225 20.96 -16.71 -31.70
CA ARG A 225 21.54 -15.36 -31.82
C ARG A 225 22.16 -15.24 -33.22
N ALA A 226 21.96 -14.11 -33.88
CA ALA A 226 22.33 -13.91 -35.28
C ALA A 226 23.82 -13.53 -35.49
N ASP A 227 24.66 -13.81 -34.49
CA ASP A 227 26.09 -13.50 -34.41
C ASP A 227 26.91 -14.70 -33.91
#